data_AF-W1YRQ5-F1
#
_entry.id   AF-W1YRQ5-F1
#
_cell.length_a   1.000
_cell.length_b   1.000
_cell.length_c   1.000
_cell.angle_alpha   90.00
_cell.angle_beta   90.00
_cell.angle_gamma   90.00
#
_symmetry.space_group_name_H-M   'P 1'
#
loop_
_entity.id
_entity.type
_entity.pdbx_description
1 polymer ?
#
loop_
_entity_poly.entity_id
_entity_poly.type
_entity_poly.pdbx_seq_one_letter_code
_entity_poly.pdbx_strand_id
1 'polypeptide(L)' 'GVTEAGMGWAGVAVQVRAHGRPVSADVTVDPSSTTLHARLHEPLRGLAAGQSVVVYGGADGEQVLAQATVA' A
#
# COMPACT_ATOMS: atom_id res chain seq x y z
N GLY A 1 -3.94 -11.30 7.66
CA GLY A 1 -3.38 -11.42 9.02
C GLY A 1 -2.31 -10.37 9.19
N VAL A 2 -2.22 -9.72 10.35
CA VAL A 2 -1.15 -8.76 10.66
C VAL A 2 0.14 -9.53 10.98
N THR A 3 1.30 -9.05 10.51
CA THR A 3 2.60 -9.72 10.69
C THR A 3 3.39 -9.09 11.85
N GLU A 4 3.97 -9.93 12.70
CA GLU A 4 4.59 -9.65 14.02
C GLU A 4 5.92 -8.85 13.99
N ALA A 5 6.12 -7.88 13.10
CA ALA A 5 7.30 -6.99 13.13
C ALA A 5 6.99 -5.51 12.82
N GLY A 6 5.72 -5.15 12.74
CA GLY A 6 5.26 -3.79 12.50
C GLY A 6 3.76 -3.84 12.23
N MET A 7 3.02 -2.82 12.66
CA MET A 7 1.61 -2.72 12.31
C MET A 7 1.50 -2.71 10.78
N GLY A 8 0.67 -3.57 10.18
CA GLY A 8 0.66 -3.71 8.72
C GLY A 8 -0.26 -4.80 8.20
N TRP A 9 -0.29 -4.94 6.88
CA TRP A 9 -1.20 -5.85 6.17
C TRP A 9 -0.45 -6.64 5.10
N ALA A 10 -0.64 -7.94 5.07
CA ALA A 10 -0.12 -8.82 4.04
C ALA A 10 -1.18 -9.15 2.98
N GLY A 11 -0.76 -9.28 1.72
CA GLY A 11 -1.63 -9.66 0.60
C GLY A 11 -2.77 -8.66 0.31
N VAL A 12 -2.56 -7.38 0.61
CA VAL A 12 -3.51 -6.30 0.33
C VAL A 12 -3.32 -5.75 -1.09
N ALA A 13 -4.28 -4.98 -1.58
CA ALA A 13 -4.15 -4.32 -2.87
C ALA A 13 -3.68 -2.87 -2.70
N VAL A 14 -2.68 -2.46 -3.46
CA VAL A 14 -2.11 -1.11 -3.46
C VAL A 14 -2.35 -0.47 -4.83
N GLN A 15 -2.94 0.72 -4.85
CA GLN A 15 -3.16 1.48 -6.07
C GLN A 15 -2.40 2.80 -6.02
N VAL A 16 -1.54 3.03 -7.01
CA VAL A 16 -0.97 4.36 -7.26
C VAL A 16 -1.89 5.07 -8.25
N ARG A 17 -2.52 6.18 -7.83
CA ARG A 17 -3.50 6.97 -8.59
C ARG A 17 -2.85 7.70 -9.77
N ALA A 18 -2.50 6.94 -10.78
CA ALA A 18 -1.99 7.32 -12.10
C ALA A 18 -1.74 6.05 -12.94
N HIS A 19 -1.65 4.89 -12.27
CA HIS A 19 -1.18 3.62 -12.84
C HIS A 19 -2.27 2.57 -13.02
N GLY A 20 -3.54 2.99 -13.01
CA GLY A 20 -4.67 2.11 -13.32
C GLY A 20 -5.06 1.20 -12.16
N ARG A 21 -5.04 -0.12 -12.37
CA ARG A 21 -5.59 -1.10 -11.42
C ARG A 21 -4.72 -1.25 -10.16
N PRO A 22 -5.31 -1.61 -9.00
CA PRO A 22 -4.54 -2.00 -7.82
C PRO A 22 -3.67 -3.24 -8.09
N VAL A 23 -2.50 -3.30 -7.45
CA VAL A 23 -1.55 -4.43 -7.50
C VAL A 23 -1.43 -5.07 -6.11
N SER A 24 -1.20 -6.38 -6.04
CA SER A 24 -1.02 -7.05 -4.75
C SER A 24 0.30 -6.62 -4.08
N ALA A 25 0.28 -6.48 -2.76
CA ALA A 25 1.41 -6.03 -1.97
C ALA A 25 1.35 -6.47 -0.51
N ASP A 26 2.52 -6.44 0.13
CA ASP A 26 2.64 -6.43 1.58
C ASP A 26 2.98 -5.02 2.04
N VAL A 27 2.25 -4.53 3.05
CA VAL A 27 2.37 -3.17 3.57
C VAL A 27 2.75 -3.20 5.05
N THR A 28 3.81 -2.49 5.40
CA THR A 28 4.23 -2.23 6.79
C THR A 28 4.09 -0.76 7.11
N VAL A 29 3.60 -0.43 8.30
CA VAL A 29 3.43 0.94 8.80
C VAL A 29 4.49 1.24 9.85
N ASP A 30 5.17 2.36 9.70
CA ASP A 30 6.01 2.96 10.73
C ASP A 30 5.26 4.15 11.34
N PRO A 31 4.70 3.99 12.56
CA PRO A 31 3.97 5.06 13.22
C PRO A 31 4.87 6.18 13.72
N SER A 32 6.18 5.93 13.92
CA SER A 32 7.11 6.94 14.42
C SER A 32 7.44 8.00 13.36
N SER A 33 7.53 7.59 12.10
CA SER A 33 7.76 8.46 10.95
C SER A 33 6.47 8.81 10.20
N THR A 34 5.32 8.26 10.61
CA THR A 34 4.04 8.41 9.88
C THR A 34 4.17 7.99 8.42
N THR A 35 4.93 6.90 8.17
CA THR A 35 5.14 6.37 6.82
C THR A 35 4.61 4.95 6.71
N LEU A 36 4.35 4.54 5.47
CA LEU A 36 4.11 3.14 5.13
C LEU A 36 5.11 2.73 4.06
N HIS A 37 5.49 1.47 4.07
CA HIS A 37 6.31 0.85 3.05
C HIS A 37 5.50 -0.27 2.40
N ALA A 38 5.32 -0.18 1.08
CA ALA A 38 4.57 -1.14 0.29
C ALA A 38 5.53 -1.93 -0.61
N ARG A 39 5.67 -3.22 -0.34
CA ARG A 39 6.37 -4.15 -1.23
C ARG A 39 5.36 -4.72 -2.22
N LEU A 40 5.39 -4.18 -3.43
CA LEU A 40 4.54 -4.66 -4.52
C LEU A 40 5.01 -6.04 -4.99
N HIS A 41 4.07 -6.93 -5.26
CA HIS A 41 4.36 -8.27 -5.81
C HIS A 41 4.61 -8.22 -7.32
N GLU A 42 4.17 -7.14 -7.97
CA GLU A 42 4.39 -6.85 -9.38
C GLU A 42 5.00 -5.45 -9.54
N PRO A 43 5.93 -5.25 -10.50
CA PRO A 43 6.57 -3.95 -10.68
C PRO A 43 5.63 -2.92 -11.32
N LEU A 44 5.66 -1.69 -10.80
CA LEU A 44 5.07 -0.52 -11.47
C LEU A 44 6.15 0.25 -12.25
N ARG A 45 5.78 0.77 -13.42
CA ARG A 45 6.65 1.62 -14.25
C ARG A 45 6.20 3.07 -14.17
N GLY A 46 7.13 4.00 -14.23
CA GLY A 46 6.79 5.45 -14.19
C GLY A 46 6.31 5.94 -12.83
N LEU A 47 6.72 5.30 -11.74
CA LEU A 47 6.47 5.78 -10.39
C LEU A 47 7.23 7.10 -10.16
N ALA A 48 6.57 8.08 -9.57
CA ALA A 48 7.16 9.37 -9.24
C ALA A 48 6.71 9.82 -7.84
N ALA A 49 7.57 10.56 -7.16
CA ALA A 49 7.22 11.23 -5.92
C ALA A 49 6.01 12.18 -6.12
N GLY A 50 5.22 12.37 -5.08
CA GLY A 50 3.99 13.17 -5.13
C GLY A 50 2.75 12.42 -5.64
N GLN A 51 2.89 11.20 -6.15
CA GLN A 51 1.74 10.39 -6.56
C GLN A 51 0.97 9.87 -5.34
N SER A 52 -0.36 9.90 -5.40
CA SER A 52 -1.22 9.36 -4.34
C SER A 52 -1.25 7.82 -4.40
N VAL A 53 -1.19 7.20 -3.23
CA VAL A 53 -1.25 5.75 -3.02
C VAL A 53 -2.43 5.43 -2.10
N VAL A 54 -3.20 4.40 -2.46
CA VAL A 54 -4.30 3.87 -1.63
C VAL A 54 -4.06 2.40 -1.36
N VAL A 55 -4.28 1.98 -0.11
CA VAL A 55 -4.22 0.58 0.32
C VAL A 55 -5.64 0.08 0.56
N TYR A 56 -5.99 -1.03 -0.08
CA TYR A 56 -7.30 -1.67 0.01
C TYR A 56 -7.20 -3.06 0.65
N GLY A 57 -8.22 -3.42 1.44
CA GLY A 57 -8.36 -4.73 2.03
C GLY A 57 -9.75 -4.93 2.62
N GLY A 58 -9.84 -5.60 3.77
CA GLY A 58 -11.12 -6.03 4.34
C GLY A 58 -11.60 -7.34 3.71
N ALA A 59 -12.83 -7.76 4.05
CA ALA A 59 -13.38 -9.06 3.64
C ALA A 59 -13.48 -9.20 2.11
N ASP A 60 -13.89 -8.13 1.43
CA ASP A 60 -14.11 -8.11 -0.02
C ASP A 60 -12.95 -7.43 -0.78
N GLY A 61 -11.93 -6.95 -0.07
CA GLY A 61 -10.77 -6.28 -0.67
C GLY A 61 -11.03 -4.84 -1.16
N GLU A 62 -12.20 -4.26 -0.88
CA GLU A 62 -12.59 -2.92 -1.36
C GLU A 62 -12.49 -1.83 -0.28
N GLN A 63 -12.24 -2.19 0.98
CA GLN A 63 -12.14 -1.23 2.07
C GLN A 63 -10.82 -0.48 2.00
N VAL A 64 -10.87 0.86 2.02
CA VAL A 64 -9.66 1.67 2.19
C VAL A 64 -9.12 1.52 3.61
N LEU A 65 -7.90 1.02 3.72
CA LEU A 65 -7.19 0.84 4.99
C LEU A 65 -6.25 2.00 5.30
N ALA A 66 -5.62 2.56 4.25
CA ALA A 66 -4.70 3.69 4.37
C ALA A 66 -4.59 4.46 3.05
N GLN A 67 -4.14 5.72 3.13
CA GLN A 67 -3.64 6.46 1.98
C GLN A 67 -2.33 7.15 2.33
N ALA A 68 -1.48 7.35 1.32
CA ALA A 68 -0.21 8.05 1.44
C ALA A 68 0.16 8.73 0.12
N THR A 69 1.30 9.41 0.13
CA THR A 69 1.94 9.99 -1.05
C THR A 69 3.30 9.33 -1.23
N VAL A 70 3.67 9.00 -2.47
CA VAL A 70 5.02 8.51 -2.78
C VAL A 70 6.04 9.59 -2.43
N ALA A 71 7.01 9.23 -1.58
CA ALA A 71 8.15 10.08 -1.21
C ALA A 71 9.35 9.84 -2.12
#